data_AF-A0AAP7FAP1-F1
#
_entry.id   AF-A0AAP7FAP1-F1
#
_cell.length_a   1.000
_cell.length_b   1.000
_cell.length_c   1.000
_cell.angle_alpha   90.00
_cell.angle_beta   90.00
_cell.angle_gamma   90.00
#
_symmetry.space_group_name_H-M   'P 1'
#
loop_
_entity.id
_entity.type
_entity.pdbx_description
1 polymer ?
#
loop_
_entity_poly.entity_id
_entity_poly.type
_entity_poly.pdbx_seq_one_letter_code
_entity_poly.pdbx_strand_id
1 'polypeptide(L)'
;MTIEGSIITSTALYVKQLAANNASPKKQTRILRDSLEAAAVQPELRALGRHIAKCQRKRQPVRIPAMRGSELGQVLRTLELKRAYA
;
A
#
# COMPACT_ATOMS: atom_id res chain seq x y z
N MET A 1 27.31 -2.37 0.66
CA MET A 1 26.18 -3.18 1.19
C MET A 1 25.34 -3.66 0.03
N THR A 2 25.50 -4.92 -0.34
CA THR A 2 24.71 -5.61 -1.37
C THR A 2 23.35 -5.96 -0.78
N ILE A 3 22.30 -5.28 -1.23
CA ILE A 3 20.93 -5.62 -0.85
C ILE A 3 20.50 -6.73 -1.80
N GLU A 4 20.65 -7.98 -1.36
CA GLU A 4 20.12 -9.12 -2.09
C GLU A 4 18.59 -9.03 -2.16
N GLY A 5 18.05 -9.08 -3.37
CA GLY A 5 16.62 -9.01 -3.62
C GLY A 5 15.90 -10.18 -2.96
N SER A 6 15.24 -9.92 -1.84
CA SER A 6 14.38 -10.89 -1.16
C SER A 6 13.18 -11.23 -2.05
N ILE A 7 13.19 -12.43 -2.64
CA ILE A 7 12.02 -12.99 -3.31
C ILE A 7 10.91 -13.18 -2.26
N ILE A 8 9.67 -12.88 -2.64
CA ILE A 8 8.46 -12.81 -1.78
C ILE A 8 8.15 -14.14 -1.07
N THR A 9 8.73 -15.26 -1.54
CA THR A 9 8.64 -16.56 -0.89
C THR A 9 10.02 -17.10 -0.56
N SER A 10 10.16 -17.70 0.62
CA SER A 10 11.36 -18.41 1.02
C SER A 10 11.63 -19.58 0.08
N THR A 11 12.81 -19.62 -0.54
CA THR A 11 13.24 -20.74 -1.39
C THR A 11 13.21 -22.04 -0.59
N ALA A 12 12.79 -23.15 -1.21
CA ALA A 12 12.69 -24.46 -0.54
C ALA A 12 14.02 -24.90 0.11
N LEU A 13 15.16 -24.54 -0.47
CA LEU A 13 16.48 -24.79 0.13
C LEU A 13 16.68 -24.05 1.46
N TYR A 14 16.28 -22.78 1.54
CA TYR A 14 16.38 -21.96 2.75
C TYR A 14 15.54 -22.54 3.89
N VAL A 15 14.32 -23.00 3.58
CA VAL A 15 13.44 -23.64 4.57
C VAL A 15 14.03 -24.95 5.09
N LYS A 16 14.64 -25.77 4.22
CA LYS A 16 15.31 -27.03 4.62
C LYS A 16 16.55 -26.77 5.49
N GLN A 17 17.36 -25.77 5.15
CA GLN A 17 18.54 -25.39 5.94
C GLN A 17 18.16 -24.89 7.34
N LEU A 18 17.10 -24.09 7.46
CA LEU A 18 16.58 -23.63 8.74
C LEU A 18 16.06 -24.79 9.60
N ALA A 19 15.30 -25.70 9.01
CA ALA A 19 14.81 -26.89 9.69
C ALA A 19 15.96 -27.77 10.21
N ALA A 20 17.02 -27.96 9.43
CA ALA A 20 18.21 -28.69 9.86
C ALA A 20 18.94 -28.02 11.04
N ASN A 21 18.87 -26.69 11.14
CA ASN A 21 19.47 -25.90 12.21
C ASN A 21 18.50 -25.67 13.41
N ASN A 22 17.37 -26.38 13.48
CA ASN A 22 16.30 -26.17 14.48
C ASN A 22 15.81 -24.70 14.59
N ALA A 23 15.89 -23.96 13.49
CA ALA A 23 15.47 -22.56 13.40
C ALA A 23 14.22 -22.43 12.52
N SER A 24 13.38 -21.43 12.78
CA SER A 24 12.19 -21.14 11.97
C SER A 24 12.45 -20.00 10.97
N PRO A 25 11.81 -20.02 9.79
CA PRO A 25 11.93 -18.92 8.82
C PRO A 25 11.45 -17.60 9.40
N LYS A 26 12.21 -16.54 9.13
CA LYS A 26 11.82 -15.18 9.52
C LYS A 26 10.52 -14.81 8.84
N LYS A 27 9.44 -14.66 9.61
CA LYS A 27 8.16 -14.19 9.10
C LYS A 27 8.31 -12.75 8.61
N GLN A 28 7.81 -12.45 7.42
CA GLN A 28 7.78 -11.08 6.95
C GLN A 28 6.84 -10.25 7.82
N THR A 29 7.39 -9.24 8.50
CA THR A 29 6.61 -8.34 9.33
C THR A 29 5.81 -7.41 8.43
N ARG A 30 4.48 -7.46 8.53
CA ARG A 30 3.62 -6.49 7.86
C ARG A 30 3.79 -5.14 8.55
N ILE A 31 4.20 -4.12 7.79
CA ILE A 31 4.25 -2.75 8.31
C ILE A 31 2.82 -2.22 8.31
N LEU A 32 2.22 -2.13 9.49
CA LEU A 32 0.99 -1.38 9.71
C LEU A 32 1.36 0.10 9.77
N ARG A 33 0.73 0.91 8.93
CA ARG A 33 0.87 2.36 8.96
C ARG A 33 -0.40 2.95 9.52
N ASP A 34 -0.24 3.93 10.40
CA ASP A 34 -1.37 4.63 10.96
C ASP A 34 -2.15 5.37 9.88
N SER A 35 -3.44 5.49 10.12
CA SER A 35 -4.34 6.26 9.29
C SER A 35 -3.98 7.74 9.35
N LEU A 36 -3.81 8.37 8.19
CA LEU A 36 -3.56 9.81 8.14
C LEU A 36 -4.83 10.60 8.51
N GLU A 37 -4.69 11.61 9.34
CA GLU A 37 -5.79 12.52 9.67
C GLU A 37 -6.32 13.24 8.42
N ALA A 38 -7.65 13.46 8.37
CA ALA A 38 -8.30 14.04 7.19
C ALA A 38 -7.76 15.44 6.84
N ALA A 39 -7.35 16.21 7.85
CA ALA A 39 -6.76 17.53 7.69
C ALA A 39 -5.31 17.50 7.19
N ALA A 40 -4.59 16.39 7.40
CA ALA A 40 -3.20 16.23 7.00
C ALA A 40 -3.04 15.76 5.54
N VAL A 41 -4.15 15.44 4.85
CA VAL A 41 -4.13 15.07 3.43
C VAL A 41 -3.85 16.32 2.58
N GLN A 42 -2.83 16.23 1.72
CA GLN A 42 -2.48 17.30 0.80
C GLN A 42 -3.67 17.67 -0.10
N PRO A 43 -3.95 18.97 -0.32
CA PRO A 43 -5.12 19.41 -1.07
C PRO A 43 -5.21 18.84 -2.49
N GLU A 44 -4.08 18.71 -3.19
CA GLU A 44 -4.01 18.18 -4.55
C GLU A 44 -4.41 16.70 -4.61
N LEU A 45 -3.87 15.89 -3.71
CA LEU A 45 -4.18 14.46 -3.60
C LEU A 45 -5.64 14.25 -3.16
N ARG A 46 -6.14 15.15 -2.30
CA ARG A 46 -7.57 15.19 -1.93
C ARG A 46 -8.45 15.47 -3.14
N ALA A 47 -8.06 16.43 -3.99
CA ALA A 47 -8.80 16.76 -5.21
C ALA A 47 -8.82 15.58 -6.19
N LEU A 48 -7.69 14.89 -6.36
CA LEU A 48 -7.60 13.67 -7.18
C LEU A 48 -8.51 12.56 -6.64
N GLY A 49 -8.48 12.27 -5.35
CA GLY A 49 -9.38 11.28 -4.74
C GLY A 49 -10.86 11.62 -4.96
N ARG A 50 -11.23 12.89 -4.82
CA ARG A 50 -12.60 13.36 -5.13
C ARG A 50 -12.97 13.21 -6.60
N HIS A 51 -12.03 13.49 -7.50
CA HIS A 51 -12.23 13.31 -8.94
C HIS A 51 -12.49 11.84 -9.27
N ILE A 52 -11.68 10.92 -8.74
CA ILE A 52 -11.86 9.47 -8.89
C ILE A 52 -13.24 9.04 -8.39
N ALA A 53 -13.64 9.44 -7.19
CA ALA A 53 -14.96 9.10 -6.64
C ALA A 53 -16.13 9.67 -7.47
N LYS A 54 -15.94 10.80 -8.15
CA LYS A 54 -16.93 11.36 -9.08
C LYS A 54 -17.01 10.56 -10.37
N CYS A 55 -15.87 10.18 -10.95
CA CYS A 55 -15.81 9.39 -12.18
C CYS A 55 -16.33 7.96 -11.96
N GLN A 56 -16.04 7.35 -10.80
CA GLN A 56 -16.58 6.04 -10.42
C GLN A 56 -18.12 6.04 -10.44
N ARG A 57 -18.76 7.06 -9.86
CA ARG A 57 -20.23 7.21 -9.90
C ARG A 57 -20.78 7.32 -11.33
N LYS A 58 -19.97 7.85 -12.25
CA LYS A 58 -20.29 7.94 -13.68
C LYS A 58 -19.84 6.73 -14.49
N ARG A 59 -19.25 5.71 -13.84
CA ARG A 59 -18.61 4.54 -14.48
C ARG A 59 -17.56 4.93 -15.53
N GLN A 60 -16.86 6.04 -15.31
CA GLN A 60 -15.80 6.53 -16.19
C GLN A 60 -14.42 6.09 -15.69
N PRO A 61 -13.54 5.59 -16.57
CA PRO A 61 -12.16 5.29 -16.20
C PRO A 61 -11.37 6.58 -15.91
N VAL A 62 -10.41 6.50 -14.99
CA VAL A 62 -9.52 7.62 -14.63
C VAL A 62 -8.07 7.16 -14.76
N ARG A 63 -7.23 7.99 -15.40
CA ARG A 63 -5.79 7.76 -15.47
C ARG A 63 -5.16 8.02 -14.11
N ILE A 64 -4.45 7.03 -13.57
CA ILE A 64 -3.67 7.17 -12.34
C ILE A 64 -2.22 7.49 -12.70
N PRO A 65 -1.67 8.65 -12.25
CA PRO A 65 -0.27 8.99 -12.50
C PRO A 65 0.66 8.11 -11.64
N ALA A 66 1.93 8.04 -12.06
CA ALA A 66 2.97 7.46 -11.21
C ALA A 66 3.13 8.31 -9.95
N MET A 67 3.11 7.66 -8.78
CA MET A 67 3.12 8.34 -7.49
C MET A 67 3.89 7.51 -6.45
N ARG A 68 4.41 8.17 -5.43
CA ARG A 68 5.08 7.55 -4.29
C ARG A 68 4.05 6.83 -3.42
N GLY A 69 4.48 5.84 -2.65
CA GLY A 69 3.60 5.11 -1.74
C GLY A 69 2.91 6.01 -0.69
N SER A 70 3.59 7.08 -0.26
CA SER A 70 3.02 8.09 0.65
C SER A 70 1.88 8.88 0.00
N GLU A 71 2.06 9.31 -1.26
CA GLU A 71 1.06 10.05 -2.03
C GLU A 71 -0.17 9.17 -2.32
N LEU A 72 0.07 7.92 -2.75
CA LEU A 72 -1.00 6.95 -2.96
C LEU A 72 -1.80 6.72 -1.67
N GLY A 73 -1.12 6.61 -0.53
CA GLY A 73 -1.77 6.49 0.78
C GLY A 73 -2.74 7.63 1.08
N GLN A 74 -2.40 8.87 0.73
CA GLN A 74 -3.28 10.03 0.93
C GLN A 74 -4.50 10.02 -0.02
N VAL A 75 -4.31 9.60 -1.27
CA VAL A 75 -5.40 9.45 -2.24
C VAL A 75 -6.37 8.36 -1.74
N LEU A 76 -5.84 7.21 -1.32
CA LEU A 76 -6.65 6.11 -0.77
C LEU A 76 -7.39 6.54 0.49
N ARG A 77 -6.74 7.27 1.40
CA ARG A 77 -7.39 7.84 2.58
C ARG A 77 -8.56 8.75 2.22
N THR A 78 -8.40 9.57 1.19
CA THR A 78 -9.49 10.43 0.69
C THR A 78 -10.67 9.60 0.17
N LEU A 79 -10.40 8.50 -0.54
CA LEU A 79 -11.43 7.59 -1.05
C LEU A 79 -12.15 6.85 0.08
N GLU A 80 -11.43 6.39 1.11
CA GLU A 80 -12.02 5.80 2.32
C GLU A 80 -12.98 6.78 3.00
N LEU A 81 -12.53 8.01 3.24
CA LEU A 81 -13.37 9.07 3.81
C LEU A 81 -14.59 9.32 2.94
N LYS A 82 -14.43 9.40 1.61
CA LYS A 82 -15.56 9.61 0.70
C LYS A 82 -16.53 8.43 0.63
N ARG A 83 -16.05 7.20 0.81
CA ARG A 83 -16.90 6.01 0.89
C ARG A 83 -17.68 5.95 2.20
N ALA A 84 -17.07 6.39 3.32
CA ALA A 84 -17.72 6.40 4.63
C ALA A 84 -18.89 7.42 4.72
N TYR A 85 -18.88 8.44 3.87
CA TYR A 85 -19.94 9.46 3.79
C TYR A 85 -20.85 9.32 2.55
N ALA A 86 -20.80 8.18 1.84
CA ALA A 86 -21.61 7.90 0.64
C ALA A 86 -22.70 6.88 0.96
#